data_AF-A0A3M9N0P5-F1
#
_entry.id   AF-A0A3M9N0P5-F1
#
_cell.length_a   1.000
_cell.length_b   1.000
_cell.length_c   1.000
_cell.angle_alpha   90.00
_cell.angle_beta   90.00
_cell.angle_gamma   90.00
#
_symmetry.space_group_name_H-M   'P 1'
#
loop_
_entity.id
_entity.type
_entity.pdbx_description
1 polymer ?
#
loop_
_entity_poly.entity_id
_entity_poly.type
_entity_poly.pdbx_seq_one_letter_code
_entity_poly.pdbx_strand_id
1 'polypeptide(L)'
;MEHLAQIFFHGSLNDFLPKNQKSKGIPYAFSGNPSLKDALEALGVPHPEIGSIRQNGMEAGFQEKLLANAMVEAYPVVLEGSGKTLPLLQVPAQVPASFVLDVHLGKLARYLRLLGFDTLYENHYDDQTIGQIAAQERRIVLTRDIGLLKQKVIPWGYWLRSQHLEAQLQEVLIRFGLMPQLQPFTRCIACNGQIQEVSKQSVLPLLPPKTRQYFQVFFQCAICQRVYWKGSHYEKMESFLHHLKVQ
;
A
#
# COMPACT_ATOMS: atom_id res chain seq x y z
N MET A 1 11.56 -31.32 -21.70
CA MET A 1 12.18 -30.35 -22.62
C MET A 1 12.31 -29.05 -21.87
N GLU A 2 13.50 -28.46 -21.90
CA GLU A 2 13.76 -27.16 -21.29
C GLU A 2 13.40 -26.08 -22.30
N HIS A 3 12.55 -25.14 -21.89
CA HIS A 3 12.11 -24.03 -22.72
C HIS A 3 12.76 -22.74 -22.21
N LEU A 4 12.96 -21.78 -23.12
CA LEU A 4 13.51 -20.46 -22.80
C LEU A 4 12.47 -19.39 -23.10
N ALA A 5 12.42 -18.34 -22.29
CA ALA A 5 11.70 -17.10 -22.58
C ALA A 5 12.59 -15.89 -22.27
N GLN A 6 12.28 -14.75 -22.86
CA GLN A 6 12.91 -13.46 -22.55
C GLN A 6 11.92 -12.61 -21.76
N ILE A 7 12.25 -12.27 -20.52
CA ILE A 7 11.39 -11.49 -19.64
C ILE A 7 11.99 -10.10 -19.43
N PHE A 8 11.17 -9.07 -19.66
CA PHE A 8 11.51 -7.66 -19.52
C PHE A 8 10.66 -7.04 -18.40
N PHE A 9 11.31 -6.32 -17.50
CA PHE A 9 10.64 -5.57 -16.45
C PHE A 9 10.84 -4.08 -16.68
N HIS A 10 9.74 -3.32 -16.64
CA HIS A 10 9.74 -1.89 -16.90
C HIS A 10 9.60 -1.06 -15.62
N GLY A 11 10.00 0.21 -15.68
CA GLY A 11 9.81 1.19 -14.60
C GLY A 11 10.29 0.68 -13.23
N SER A 12 9.46 0.91 -12.20
CA SER A 12 9.76 0.55 -10.81
C SER A 12 9.85 -0.94 -10.53
N LEU A 13 9.50 -1.82 -11.47
CA LEU A 13 9.73 -3.26 -11.31
C LEU A 13 11.22 -3.62 -11.32
N ASN A 14 12.06 -2.75 -11.88
CA ASN A 14 13.52 -2.91 -11.84
C ASN A 14 14.11 -2.74 -10.43
N ASP A 15 13.34 -2.26 -9.46
CA ASP A 15 13.79 -2.14 -8.07
C ASP A 15 13.98 -3.51 -7.41
N PHE A 16 13.23 -4.53 -7.87
CA PHE A 16 13.27 -5.90 -7.35
C PHE A 16 14.40 -6.76 -7.96
N LEU A 17 15.07 -6.27 -8.99
CA LEU A 17 16.05 -7.04 -9.76
C LEU A 17 17.50 -6.76 -9.31
N PRO A 18 18.40 -7.76 -9.39
CA PRO A 18 19.83 -7.54 -9.27
C PRO A 18 20.35 -6.48 -10.25
N LYS A 19 21.39 -5.72 -9.86
CA LYS A 19 21.96 -4.62 -10.67
C LYS A 19 22.33 -5.05 -12.09
N ASN A 20 22.81 -6.28 -12.25
CA ASN A 20 23.22 -6.84 -13.54
C ASN A 20 22.06 -7.35 -14.39
N GLN A 21 20.79 -7.20 -13.97
CA GLN A 21 19.59 -7.64 -14.68
C GLN A 21 18.60 -6.51 -14.97
N LYS A 22 18.83 -5.31 -14.42
CA LYS A 22 17.97 -4.14 -14.62
C LYS A 22 17.94 -3.70 -16.09
N SER A 23 16.75 -3.30 -16.55
CA SER A 23 16.49 -2.67 -17.85
C SER A 23 16.96 -3.47 -19.07
N LYS A 24 16.97 -4.80 -18.99
CA LYS A 24 17.28 -5.68 -20.13
C LYS A 24 16.47 -6.97 -20.09
N GLY A 25 16.49 -7.70 -21.20
CA GLY A 25 15.88 -9.02 -21.30
C GLY A 25 16.61 -10.02 -20.42
N ILE A 26 15.86 -10.68 -19.53
CA ILE A 26 16.34 -11.74 -18.67
C ILE A 26 15.97 -13.07 -19.30
N PRO A 27 16.95 -13.91 -19.69
CA PRO A 27 16.66 -15.26 -20.14
C PRO A 27 16.12 -16.07 -18.95
N TYR A 28 14.92 -16.63 -19.11
CA TYR A 28 14.27 -17.46 -18.11
C TYR A 28 14.10 -18.88 -18.66
N ALA A 29 14.82 -19.83 -18.07
CA ALA A 29 14.71 -21.24 -18.38
C ALA A 29 13.62 -21.88 -17.53
N PHE A 30 12.75 -22.69 -18.14
CA PHE A 30 11.66 -23.35 -17.44
C PHE A 30 11.34 -24.72 -18.01
N SER A 31 10.69 -25.54 -17.18
CA SER A 31 10.14 -26.83 -17.57
C SER A 31 8.67 -26.93 -17.17
N GLY A 32 7.91 -27.76 -17.87
CA GLY A 32 6.47 -27.86 -17.67
C GLY A 32 5.73 -26.63 -18.17
N ASN A 33 4.63 -26.28 -17.50
CA ASN A 33 3.71 -25.21 -17.91
C ASN A 33 3.51 -24.18 -16.77
N PRO A 34 4.56 -23.45 -16.36
CA PRO A 34 4.42 -22.42 -15.34
C PRO A 34 3.46 -21.33 -15.82
N SER A 35 2.75 -20.71 -14.87
CA SER A 35 2.01 -19.49 -15.17
C SER A 35 2.97 -18.30 -15.33
N LEU A 36 2.51 -17.24 -15.99
CA LEU A 36 3.23 -15.97 -16.04
C LEU A 36 3.50 -15.44 -14.62
N LYS A 37 2.55 -15.61 -13.69
CA LYS A 37 2.78 -15.26 -12.28
C LYS A 37 3.98 -15.99 -11.69
N ASP A 38 4.01 -17.32 -11.81
CA ASP A 38 5.08 -18.13 -11.20
C ASP A 38 6.45 -17.73 -11.78
N ALA A 39 6.52 -17.47 -13.10
CA ALA A 39 7.75 -17.04 -13.76
C ALA A 39 8.23 -15.65 -13.30
N LEU A 40 7.32 -14.68 -13.21
CA LEU A 40 7.65 -13.32 -12.79
C LEU A 40 8.09 -13.27 -11.32
N GLU A 41 7.41 -14.02 -10.44
CA GLU A 41 7.76 -14.11 -9.02
C GLU A 41 9.07 -14.86 -8.78
N ALA A 42 9.38 -15.87 -9.60
CA ALA A 42 10.66 -16.57 -9.57
C ALA A 42 11.83 -15.64 -9.89
N LEU A 43 11.64 -14.61 -10.72
CA LEU A 43 12.63 -13.57 -11.01
C LEU A 43 12.71 -12.47 -9.95
N GLY A 44 11.88 -12.54 -8.89
CA GLY A 44 11.96 -11.64 -7.75
C GLY A 44 10.80 -10.66 -7.62
N VAL A 45 10.08 -10.40 -8.71
CA VAL A 45 9.05 -9.34 -8.77
C VAL A 45 7.72 -9.85 -8.20
N PRO A 46 7.19 -9.26 -7.12
CA PRO A 46 5.94 -9.71 -6.53
C PRO A 46 4.74 -9.30 -7.40
N HIS A 47 3.76 -10.20 -7.57
CA HIS A 47 2.60 -9.96 -8.42
C HIS A 47 1.77 -8.69 -8.10
N PRO A 48 1.64 -8.22 -6.83
CA PRO A 48 0.87 -7.00 -6.56
C PRO A 48 1.55 -5.73 -7.11
N GLU A 49 2.84 -5.76 -7.46
CA GLU A 49 3.53 -4.61 -8.05
C GLU A 49 3.33 -4.52 -9.58
N ILE A 50 2.93 -5.62 -10.22
CA ILE A 50 2.78 -5.75 -11.68
C ILE A 50 1.37 -5.31 -12.11
N GLY A 51 1.28 -4.19 -12.82
CA GLY A 51 0.01 -3.64 -13.29
C GLY A 51 -0.51 -4.27 -14.57
N SER A 52 0.39 -4.63 -15.49
CA SER A 52 0.02 -5.31 -16.74
C SER A 52 1.15 -6.19 -17.24
N ILE A 53 0.77 -7.21 -18.00
CA ILE A 53 1.69 -8.16 -18.62
C ILE A 53 1.36 -8.23 -20.12
N ARG A 54 2.40 -8.32 -20.95
CA ARG A 54 2.27 -8.67 -22.36
C ARG A 54 3.09 -9.91 -22.67
N GLN A 55 2.53 -10.83 -23.45
CA GLN A 55 3.25 -11.97 -24.01
C GLN A 55 3.20 -11.88 -25.53
N ASN A 56 4.38 -11.75 -26.16
CA ASN A 56 4.55 -11.53 -27.59
C ASN A 56 3.75 -10.32 -28.11
N GLY A 57 3.72 -9.23 -27.33
CA GLY A 57 3.00 -8.00 -27.65
C GLY A 57 1.49 -8.01 -27.38
N MET A 58 0.90 -9.15 -27.01
CA MET A 58 -0.53 -9.26 -26.65
C MET A 58 -0.72 -9.14 -25.14
N GLU A 59 -1.81 -8.51 -24.69
CA GLU A 59 -2.17 -8.44 -23.27
C GLU A 59 -2.36 -9.85 -22.69
N ALA A 60 -1.82 -10.08 -21.51
CA ALA A 60 -1.87 -11.37 -20.83
C ALA A 60 -2.17 -11.21 -19.33
N GLY A 61 -2.83 -12.20 -18.75
CA GLY A 61 -3.11 -12.30 -17.32
C GLY A 61 -2.14 -13.19 -16.53
N PHE A 62 -2.14 -13.06 -15.21
CA PHE A 62 -1.29 -13.84 -14.31
C PHE A 62 -1.43 -15.37 -14.45
N GLN A 63 -2.62 -15.86 -14.82
CA GLN A 63 -2.92 -17.29 -14.92
C GLN A 63 -2.54 -17.91 -16.26
N GLU A 64 -2.22 -17.09 -17.26
CA GLU A 64 -1.81 -17.58 -18.58
C GLU A 64 -0.49 -18.32 -18.50
N LYS A 65 -0.30 -19.27 -19.42
CA LYS A 65 0.90 -20.09 -19.48
C LYS A 65 2.02 -19.35 -20.19
N LEU A 66 3.22 -19.48 -19.64
CA LEU A 66 4.42 -18.99 -20.29
C LEU A 66 4.71 -19.85 -21.53
N LEU A 67 4.80 -19.22 -22.70
CA LEU A 67 5.09 -19.89 -23.96
C LEU A 67 6.60 -20.02 -24.18
N ALA A 68 7.01 -21.08 -24.88
CA ALA A 68 8.40 -21.26 -25.29
C ALA A 68 8.81 -20.19 -26.31
N ASN A 69 10.04 -19.69 -26.17
CA ASN A 69 10.63 -18.59 -26.92
C ASN A 69 9.83 -17.27 -26.86
N ALA A 70 8.97 -17.13 -25.86
CA ALA A 70 8.16 -15.93 -25.70
C ALA A 70 8.99 -14.73 -25.28
N MET A 71 8.55 -13.56 -25.72
CA MET A 71 8.93 -12.28 -25.15
C MET A 71 7.82 -11.84 -24.17
N VAL A 72 8.16 -11.74 -22.90
CA VAL A 72 7.24 -11.30 -21.84
C VAL A 72 7.67 -9.94 -21.35
N GLU A 73 6.74 -9.00 -21.30
CA GLU A 73 6.96 -7.65 -20.78
C GLU A 73 6.04 -7.41 -19.60
N ALA A 74 6.60 -7.11 -18.44
CA ALA A 74 5.86 -6.76 -17.24
C ALA A 74 6.03 -5.27 -16.91
N TYR A 75 4.91 -4.60 -16.70
CA TYR A 75 4.85 -3.17 -16.44
C TYR A 75 4.37 -2.92 -15.00
N PRO A 76 4.94 -1.94 -14.30
CA PRO A 76 4.48 -1.60 -12.96
C PRO A 76 3.07 -1.04 -13.05
N VAL A 77 2.34 -1.15 -11.95
CA VAL A 77 1.13 -0.32 -11.80
C VAL A 77 1.57 1.15 -11.84
N VAL A 78 0.90 1.98 -12.62
CA VAL A 78 1.11 3.43 -12.65
C VAL A 78 -0.24 4.09 -12.44
N LEU A 79 -0.28 5.12 -11.60
CA LEU A 79 -1.37 6.09 -11.62
C LEU A 79 -1.02 7.11 -12.68
N GLU A 80 -1.44 6.88 -13.93
CA GLU A 80 -1.30 7.91 -14.95
C GLU A 80 -2.49 8.87 -14.89
N GLY A 81 -2.19 10.12 -14.52
CA GLY A 81 -3.09 11.26 -14.62
C GLY A 81 -3.40 11.66 -16.07
N SER A 82 -4.02 10.78 -16.86
CA SER A 82 -4.49 11.10 -18.22
C SER A 82 -5.71 10.27 -18.64
N GLY A 83 -6.72 10.17 -17.79
CA GLY A 83 -8.06 9.69 -18.20
C GLY A 83 -8.12 8.22 -18.66
N LYS A 84 -7.09 7.41 -18.40
CA LYS A 84 -7.11 5.96 -18.63
C LYS A 84 -7.19 5.23 -17.29
N THR A 85 -8.20 4.38 -17.18
CA THR A 85 -8.53 3.53 -16.03
C THR A 85 -7.31 2.72 -15.58
N LEU A 86 -7.14 2.52 -14.27
CA LEU A 86 -6.20 1.52 -13.73
C LEU A 86 -6.40 0.18 -14.49
N PRO A 87 -5.33 -0.58 -14.79
CA PRO A 87 -5.48 -1.91 -15.37
C PRO A 87 -6.46 -2.76 -14.55
N LEU A 88 -7.36 -3.47 -15.24
CA LEU A 88 -8.46 -4.26 -14.66
C LEU A 88 -8.03 -5.23 -13.55
N LEU A 89 -6.77 -5.70 -13.59
CA LEU A 89 -6.22 -6.66 -12.63
C LEU A 89 -6.11 -6.12 -11.20
N GLN A 90 -6.17 -4.80 -10.98
CA GLN A 90 -5.79 -4.20 -9.71
C GLN A 90 -6.59 -2.96 -9.26
N VAL A 91 -7.84 -2.77 -9.66
CA VAL A 91 -8.69 -1.77 -8.98
C VAL A 91 -8.95 -2.29 -7.56
N PRO A 92 -8.46 -1.64 -6.47
CA PRO A 92 -8.90 -2.01 -5.13
C PRO A 92 -10.42 -1.83 -5.11
N ALA A 93 -11.15 -2.87 -4.73
CA ALA A 93 -12.61 -2.84 -4.80
C ALA A 93 -13.27 -1.80 -3.88
N GLN A 94 -12.51 -1.12 -3.02
CA GLN A 94 -13.01 -0.19 -2.01
C GLN A 94 -12.43 1.23 -2.19
N VAL A 95 -13.35 2.18 -2.27
CA VAL A 95 -13.11 3.61 -2.02
C VAL A 95 -13.99 3.99 -0.83
N PRO A 96 -13.45 4.52 0.29
CA PRO A 96 -12.04 4.87 0.49
C PRO A 96 -11.13 3.64 0.68
N ALA A 97 -9.85 3.80 0.36
CA ALA A 97 -8.86 2.73 0.51
C ALA A 97 -8.68 2.31 1.98
N SER A 98 -8.55 0.99 2.19
CA SER A 98 -8.28 0.38 3.49
C SER A 98 -6.97 -0.41 3.43
N PHE A 99 -6.22 -0.40 4.53
CA PHE A 99 -4.86 -0.92 4.60
C PHE A 99 -4.69 -1.96 5.71
N VAL A 100 -3.75 -2.87 5.52
CA VAL A 100 -3.15 -3.70 6.56
C VAL A 100 -1.63 -3.64 6.42
N LEU A 101 -0.94 -3.41 7.54
CA LEU A 101 0.49 -3.12 7.54
C LEU A 101 1.27 -4.21 8.27
N ASP A 102 2.48 -4.48 7.76
CA ASP A 102 3.51 -5.27 8.45
C ASP A 102 3.93 -4.64 9.79
N VAL A 103 4.40 -5.48 10.71
CA VAL A 103 4.81 -5.15 12.10
C VAL A 103 5.89 -4.06 12.17
N HIS A 104 6.67 -3.86 11.11
CA HIS A 104 7.71 -2.81 11.06
C HIS A 104 7.17 -1.42 10.73
N LEU A 105 5.88 -1.30 10.39
CA LEU A 105 5.28 -0.09 9.82
C LEU A 105 4.32 0.64 10.78
N GLY A 106 4.42 0.40 12.10
CA GLY A 106 3.50 0.99 13.08
C GLY A 106 3.46 2.52 13.08
N LYS A 107 4.58 3.19 12.76
CA LYS A 107 4.57 4.66 12.59
C LYS A 107 3.76 5.10 11.37
N LEU A 108 3.90 4.41 10.25
CA LEU A 108 3.13 4.67 9.03
C LEU A 108 1.64 4.40 9.28
N ALA A 109 1.30 3.31 9.98
CA ALA A 109 -0.08 2.99 10.36
C ALA A 109 -0.75 4.13 11.12
N ARG A 110 -0.04 4.72 12.09
CA ARG A 110 -0.54 5.87 12.87
C ARG A 110 -0.78 7.10 12.00
N TYR A 111 0.08 7.36 11.02
CA TYR A 111 -0.09 8.50 10.10
C TYR A 111 -1.23 8.27 9.11
N LEU A 112 -1.38 7.07 8.56
CA LEU A 112 -2.52 6.74 7.69
C LEU A 112 -3.86 6.88 8.45
N ARG A 113 -3.93 6.42 9.71
CA ARG A 113 -5.09 6.64 10.59
C ARG A 113 -5.32 8.13 10.86
N LEU A 114 -4.26 8.90 11.10
CA LEU A 114 -4.36 10.36 11.31
C LEU A 114 -4.99 11.06 10.10
N LEU A 115 -4.66 10.59 8.89
CA LEU A 115 -5.21 11.08 7.63
C LEU A 115 -6.63 10.58 7.31
N GLY A 116 -7.18 9.69 8.15
CA GLY A 116 -8.53 9.17 8.03
C GLY A 116 -8.66 7.80 7.37
N PHE A 117 -7.54 7.17 6.98
CA PHE A 117 -7.58 5.86 6.33
C PHE A 117 -7.74 4.72 7.32
N ASP A 118 -8.66 3.81 7.01
CA ASP A 118 -8.87 2.59 7.78
C ASP A 118 -7.63 1.69 7.65
N THR A 119 -6.84 1.60 8.72
CA THR A 119 -5.53 0.95 8.69
C THR A 119 -5.36 -0.02 9.84
N LEU A 120 -5.33 -1.32 9.55
CA LEU A 120 -5.03 -2.36 10.53
C LEU A 120 -3.53 -2.54 10.68
N TYR A 121 -3.12 -2.71 11.94
CA TYR A 121 -1.75 -2.94 12.36
C TYR A 121 -1.81 -3.44 13.80
N GLU A 122 -1.18 -4.58 14.06
CA GLU A 122 -0.93 -5.10 15.39
C GLU A 122 0.47 -5.73 15.43
N ASN A 123 1.17 -5.63 16.56
CA ASN A 123 2.56 -6.10 16.67
C ASN A 123 2.70 -7.63 16.55
N HIS A 124 1.60 -8.38 16.70
CA HIS A 124 1.59 -9.84 16.69
C HIS A 124 1.03 -10.44 15.40
N TYR A 125 0.78 -9.61 14.37
CA TYR A 125 0.38 -10.13 13.08
C TYR A 125 1.56 -10.81 12.41
N ASP A 126 1.39 -12.10 12.09
CA ASP A 126 2.30 -12.80 11.20
C ASP A 126 1.86 -12.61 9.74
N ASP A 127 2.76 -13.00 8.83
CA ASP A 127 2.57 -12.94 7.40
C ASP A 127 1.28 -13.64 6.92
N GLN A 128 0.91 -14.76 7.56
CA GLN A 128 -0.30 -15.50 7.23
C GLN A 128 -1.56 -14.72 7.64
N THR A 129 -1.56 -14.15 8.85
CA THR A 129 -2.65 -13.33 9.38
C THR A 129 -2.86 -12.09 8.52
N ILE A 130 -1.78 -11.41 8.12
CA ILE A 130 -1.87 -10.24 7.22
C ILE A 130 -2.50 -10.64 5.89
N GLY A 131 -2.05 -11.74 5.29
CA GLY A 131 -2.61 -12.25 4.03
C GLY A 131 -4.11 -12.56 4.15
N GLN A 132 -4.53 -13.25 5.22
CA GLN A 132 -5.93 -13.57 5.48
C GLN A 132 -6.80 -12.32 5.64
N ILE A 133 -6.36 -11.37 6.47
CA ILE A 133 -7.05 -10.08 6.66
C ILE A 133 -7.18 -9.34 5.33
N ALA A 134 -6.10 -9.27 4.55
CA ALA A 134 -6.08 -8.60 3.25
C ALA A 134 -7.12 -9.18 2.29
N ALA A 135 -7.20 -10.50 2.19
CA ALA A 135 -8.15 -11.18 1.32
C ALA A 135 -9.61 -11.04 1.78
N GLN A 136 -9.86 -11.24 3.07
CA GLN A 136 -11.21 -11.25 3.64
C GLN A 136 -11.83 -9.84 3.66
N GLU A 137 -11.05 -8.86 4.10
CA GLU A 137 -11.52 -7.47 4.25
C GLU A 137 -11.24 -6.62 3.00
N ARG A 138 -10.60 -7.20 1.97
CA ARG A 138 -10.19 -6.52 0.72
C ARG A 138 -9.27 -5.32 0.98
N ARG A 139 -8.31 -5.49 1.89
CA ARG A 139 -7.34 -4.45 2.27
C ARG A 139 -6.08 -4.52 1.42
N ILE A 140 -5.48 -3.36 1.20
CA ILE A 140 -4.18 -3.23 0.56
C ILE A 140 -3.08 -3.54 1.59
N VAL A 141 -2.19 -4.47 1.26
CA VAL A 141 -1.03 -4.79 2.10
C VAL A 141 0.08 -3.78 1.87
N LEU A 142 0.53 -3.10 2.92
CA LEU A 142 1.78 -2.32 2.86
C LEU A 142 2.85 -3.06 3.65
N THR A 143 3.97 -3.32 3.01
CA THR A 143 5.05 -4.09 3.63
C THR A 143 6.42 -3.71 3.08
N ARG A 144 7.46 -4.10 3.80
CA ARG A 144 8.84 -4.11 3.29
C ARG A 144 9.35 -5.51 3.02
N ASP A 145 8.54 -6.53 3.26
CA ASP A 145 8.83 -7.92 2.95
C ASP A 145 8.24 -8.27 1.58
N ILE A 146 9.11 -8.61 0.63
CA ILE A 146 8.73 -9.07 -0.71
C ILE A 146 8.06 -10.45 -0.63
N GLY A 147 8.50 -11.31 0.29
CA GLY A 147 7.95 -12.65 0.52
C GLY A 147 6.47 -12.60 0.88
N LEU A 148 6.09 -11.66 1.76
CA LEU A 148 4.69 -11.40 2.07
C LEU A 148 3.89 -11.09 0.80
N LEU A 149 4.33 -10.15 -0.04
CA LEU A 149 3.60 -9.79 -1.27
C LEU A 149 3.50 -10.93 -2.30
N LYS A 150 4.37 -11.93 -2.25
CA LYS A 150 4.28 -13.11 -3.14
C LYS A 150 3.21 -14.11 -2.71
N GLN A 151 2.63 -13.96 -1.53
CA GLN A 151 1.55 -14.86 -1.11
C GLN A 151 0.34 -14.75 -2.05
N LYS A 152 -0.13 -15.89 -2.56
CA LYS A 152 -1.23 -15.95 -3.54
C LYS A 152 -2.53 -15.35 -3.05
N VAL A 153 -2.72 -15.29 -1.73
CA VAL A 153 -3.89 -14.74 -1.06
C VAL A 153 -3.92 -13.20 -1.07
N ILE A 154 -2.81 -12.51 -1.36
CA ILE A 154 -2.75 -11.04 -1.36
C ILE A 154 -3.04 -10.50 -2.77
N PRO A 155 -4.25 -9.97 -3.03
CA PRO A 155 -4.57 -9.43 -4.35
C PRO A 155 -3.93 -8.06 -4.61
N TRP A 156 -3.79 -7.25 -3.56
CA TRP A 156 -3.31 -5.87 -3.65
C TRP A 156 -2.29 -5.58 -2.56
N GLY A 157 -1.20 -4.95 -2.94
CA GLY A 157 -0.19 -4.53 -2.00
C GLY A 157 0.86 -3.63 -2.62
N TYR A 158 1.72 -3.10 -1.76
CA TYR A 158 2.80 -2.23 -2.15
C TYR A 158 4.02 -2.47 -1.25
N TRP A 159 5.17 -2.61 -1.90
CA TRP A 159 6.45 -2.70 -1.26
C TRP A 159 7.02 -1.29 -1.04
N LEU A 160 7.18 -0.90 0.21
CA LEU A 160 7.74 0.41 0.54
C LEU A 160 9.23 0.46 0.21
N ARG A 161 9.61 1.38 -0.68
CA ARG A 161 11.02 1.58 -1.07
C ARG A 161 11.79 2.30 0.03
N SER A 162 11.18 3.31 0.64
CA SER A 162 11.81 4.08 1.70
C SER A 162 11.70 3.41 3.07
N GLN A 163 12.70 3.69 3.91
CA GLN A 163 12.70 3.37 5.34
C GLN A 163 12.29 4.59 6.20
N HIS A 164 12.13 5.76 5.59
CA HIS A 164 11.81 7.01 6.25
C HIS A 164 10.32 7.30 6.15
N LEU A 165 9.69 7.59 7.29
CA LEU A 165 8.24 7.74 7.43
C LEU A 165 7.62 8.73 6.42
N GLU A 166 8.22 9.91 6.25
CA GLU A 166 7.69 10.95 5.37
C GLU A 166 7.69 10.47 3.90
N ALA A 167 8.79 9.87 3.46
CA ALA A 167 8.88 9.28 2.12
C ALA A 167 7.95 8.08 1.95
N GLN A 168 7.82 7.20 2.94
CA GLN A 168 6.84 6.10 2.91
C GLN A 168 5.41 6.61 2.77
N LEU A 169 5.06 7.65 3.51
CA LEU A 169 3.73 8.24 3.44
C LEU A 169 3.48 8.88 2.08
N GLN A 170 4.47 9.61 1.55
CA GLN A 170 4.43 10.17 0.19
C GLN A 170 4.26 9.07 -0.86
N GLU A 171 5.04 7.98 -0.77
CA GLU A 171 4.91 6.82 -1.65
C GLU A 171 3.47 6.32 -1.67
N VAL A 172 2.87 6.05 -0.50
CA VAL A 172 1.50 5.54 -0.39
C VAL A 172 0.46 6.52 -0.94
N LEU A 173 0.55 7.81 -0.58
CA LEU A 173 -0.39 8.84 -1.02
C LEU A 173 -0.38 9.02 -2.54
N ILE A 174 0.81 9.05 -3.13
CA ILE A 174 0.99 9.15 -4.58
C ILE A 174 0.53 7.86 -5.23
N ARG A 175 1.00 6.70 -4.75
CA ARG A 175 0.76 5.36 -5.31
C ARG A 175 -0.71 4.99 -5.43
N PHE A 176 -1.55 5.46 -4.51
CA PHE A 176 -2.97 5.14 -4.48
C PHE A 176 -3.87 6.36 -4.72
N GLY A 177 -3.31 7.52 -5.09
CA GLY A 177 -4.07 8.71 -5.44
C GLY A 177 -4.97 9.18 -4.28
N LEU A 178 -4.45 9.12 -3.05
CA LEU A 178 -5.25 9.26 -1.83
C LEU A 178 -5.49 10.70 -1.41
N MET A 179 -4.81 11.66 -2.03
CA MET A 179 -4.90 13.09 -1.68
C MET A 179 -6.33 13.65 -1.66
N PRO A 180 -7.24 13.31 -2.61
CA PRO A 180 -8.64 13.77 -2.57
C PRO A 180 -9.49 13.08 -1.49
N GLN A 181 -9.03 11.97 -0.90
CA GLN A 181 -9.79 11.15 0.06
C GLN A 181 -9.42 11.44 1.52
N LEU A 182 -8.55 12.41 1.78
CA LEU A 182 -8.10 12.74 3.12
C LEU A 182 -9.27 13.17 4.01
N GLN A 183 -9.43 12.50 5.14
CA GLN A 183 -10.45 12.80 6.16
C GLN A 183 -9.84 12.78 7.57
N PRO A 184 -8.98 13.76 7.92
CA PRO A 184 -8.36 13.80 9.24
C PRO A 184 -9.39 13.79 10.37
N PHE A 185 -9.00 13.24 11.53
CA PHE A 185 -9.86 13.10 12.72
C PHE A 185 -11.09 12.20 12.58
N THR A 186 -11.13 11.30 11.60
CA THR A 186 -12.18 10.26 11.50
C THR A 186 -11.76 8.92 12.09
N ARG A 187 -10.45 8.69 12.30
CA ARG A 187 -9.90 7.41 12.80
C ARG A 187 -8.94 7.58 13.96
N CYS A 188 -9.05 6.67 14.91
CA CYS A 188 -8.20 6.60 16.09
C CYS A 188 -6.79 6.16 15.72
N ILE A 189 -5.79 7.03 15.94
CA ILE A 189 -4.39 6.69 15.70
C ILE A 189 -3.92 5.46 16.51
N ALA A 190 -4.58 5.17 17.65
CA ALA A 190 -4.22 4.07 18.53
C ALA A 190 -4.86 2.74 18.09
N CYS A 191 -6.19 2.71 17.93
CA CYS A 191 -6.94 1.46 17.70
C CYS A 191 -7.72 1.41 16.38
N ASN A 192 -7.58 2.39 15.48
CA ASN A 192 -8.30 2.49 14.21
C ASN A 192 -9.84 2.69 14.30
N GLY A 193 -10.41 2.69 15.51
CA GLY A 193 -11.82 2.97 15.73
C GLY A 193 -12.26 4.36 15.24
N GLN A 194 -13.54 4.50 14.91
CA GLN A 194 -14.09 5.78 14.48
C GLN A 194 -13.97 6.83 15.59
N ILE A 195 -13.67 8.05 15.16
CA ILE A 195 -13.61 9.24 15.99
C ILE A 195 -14.82 10.11 15.64
N GLN A 196 -15.44 10.69 16.67
CA GLN A 196 -16.49 11.70 16.53
C GLN A 196 -16.12 12.97 17.29
N GLU A 197 -16.61 14.11 16.80
CA GLU A 197 -16.50 15.36 17.53
C GLU A 197 -17.35 15.31 18.80
N VAL A 198 -16.80 15.82 19.90
CA VAL A 198 -17.44 15.83 21.22
C VAL A 198 -17.34 17.19 21.87
N SER A 199 -18.32 17.54 22.71
CA SER A 199 -18.29 18.80 23.42
C SER A 199 -17.14 18.82 24.44
N LYS A 200 -16.48 19.98 24.58
CA LYS A 200 -15.42 20.19 25.58
C LYS A 200 -15.86 19.81 26.99
N GLN A 201 -17.13 20.06 27.34
CA GLN A 201 -17.70 19.73 28.65
C GLN A 201 -17.70 18.22 28.90
N SER A 202 -18.05 17.41 27.91
CA SER A 202 -18.13 15.95 28.03
C SER A 202 -16.77 15.28 28.31
N VAL A 203 -15.68 15.88 27.82
CA VAL A 203 -14.31 15.32 27.95
C VAL A 203 -13.42 16.10 28.91
N LEU A 204 -13.93 17.16 29.54
CA LEU A 204 -13.15 18.06 30.40
C LEU A 204 -12.31 17.35 31.48
N PRO A 205 -12.83 16.30 32.16
CA PRO A 205 -12.06 15.56 33.16
C PRO A 205 -10.84 14.83 32.56
N LEU A 206 -10.93 14.42 31.30
CA LEU A 206 -9.92 13.62 30.59
C LEU A 206 -8.80 14.48 29.97
N LEU A 207 -9.01 15.79 29.86
CA LEU A 207 -8.06 16.69 29.20
C LEU A 207 -6.91 17.08 30.13
N PRO A 208 -5.66 17.16 29.63
CA PRO A 208 -4.56 17.81 30.35
C PRO A 208 -4.82 19.31 30.60
N PRO A 209 -4.27 19.93 31.66
CA PRO A 209 -4.56 21.33 32.02
C PRO A 209 -4.35 22.34 30.88
N LYS A 210 -3.21 22.28 30.19
CA LYS A 210 -2.92 23.17 29.05
C LYS A 210 -3.88 22.92 27.89
N THR A 211 -4.24 21.66 27.64
CA THR A 211 -5.19 21.31 26.58
C THR A 211 -6.57 21.92 26.84
N ARG A 212 -7.03 21.91 28.10
CA ARG A 212 -8.29 22.57 28.51
C ARG A 212 -8.26 24.08 28.25
N GLN A 213 -7.11 24.72 28.39
CA GLN A 213 -6.99 26.17 28.24
C GLN A 213 -6.97 26.59 26.76
N TYR A 214 -6.19 25.90 25.92
CA TYR A 214 -5.86 26.39 24.58
C TYR A 214 -6.73 25.82 23.45
N PHE A 215 -7.44 24.71 23.66
CA PHE A 215 -8.25 24.08 22.62
C PHE A 215 -9.75 24.10 22.95
N GLN A 216 -10.58 24.20 21.90
CA GLN A 216 -12.04 24.23 22.00
C GLN A 216 -12.71 23.06 21.29
N VAL A 217 -12.10 22.55 20.21
CA VAL A 217 -12.61 21.43 19.41
C VAL A 217 -11.94 20.15 19.87
N PHE A 218 -12.75 19.15 20.24
CA PHE A 218 -12.29 17.86 20.72
C PHE A 218 -12.98 16.74 19.98
N PHE A 219 -12.27 15.62 19.87
CA PHE A 219 -12.81 14.42 19.30
C PHE A 219 -12.54 13.22 20.20
N GLN A 220 -13.40 12.22 20.20
CA GLN A 220 -13.26 11.04 21.03
C GLN A 220 -13.46 9.76 20.22
N CYS A 221 -12.59 8.78 20.44
CA CYS A 221 -12.75 7.45 19.85
C CYS A 221 -13.91 6.71 20.51
N ALA A 222 -14.82 6.15 19.71
CA ALA A 222 -15.94 5.35 20.20
C ALA A 222 -15.52 4.04 20.88
N ILE A 223 -14.32 3.52 20.58
CA ILE A 223 -13.83 2.23 21.09
C ILE A 223 -12.97 2.44 22.34
N CYS A 224 -11.83 3.10 22.21
CA CYS A 224 -10.86 3.22 23.31
C CYS A 224 -11.04 4.48 24.16
N GLN A 225 -12.06 5.31 23.87
CA GLN A 225 -12.41 6.53 24.61
C GLN A 225 -11.31 7.60 24.66
N ARG A 226 -10.24 7.44 23.89
CA ARG A 226 -9.14 8.40 23.81
C ARG A 226 -9.61 9.71 23.17
N VAL A 227 -9.21 10.82 23.77
CA VAL A 227 -9.56 12.17 23.34
C VAL A 227 -8.45 12.79 22.50
N TYR A 228 -8.82 13.49 21.44
CA TYR A 228 -7.96 14.10 20.43
C TYR A 228 -8.31 15.57 20.21
N TRP A 229 -7.32 16.34 19.76
CA TRP A 229 -7.44 17.76 19.40
C TRP A 229 -6.38 18.11 18.35
N LYS A 230 -6.56 19.25 17.67
CA LYS A 230 -5.63 19.77 16.65
C LYS A 230 -4.37 20.40 17.28
N GLY A 231 -3.52 19.56 17.87
CA GLY A 231 -2.22 20.00 18.43
C GLY A 231 -1.05 19.84 17.45
N SER A 232 0.18 19.84 17.98
CA SER A 232 1.43 19.81 17.20
C SER A 232 1.58 18.63 16.23
N HIS A 233 1.02 17.46 16.55
CA HIS A 233 1.02 16.32 15.62
C HIS A 233 0.21 16.60 14.34
N TYR A 234 -0.91 17.31 14.48
CA TYR A 234 -1.72 17.73 13.34
C TYR A 234 -1.01 18.82 12.53
N GLU A 235 -0.41 19.81 13.20
CA GLU A 235 0.36 20.87 12.53
C GLU A 235 1.52 20.32 11.68
N LYS A 236 2.27 19.35 12.23
CA LYS A 236 3.34 18.66 11.47
C LYS A 236 2.81 17.92 10.25
N MET A 237 1.67 17.24 10.41
CA MET A 237 1.03 16.53 9.31
C MET A 237 0.51 17.51 8.25
N GLU A 238 -0.12 18.63 8.62
CA GLU A 238 -0.62 19.63 7.68
C GLU A 238 0.54 20.27 6.91
N SER A 239 1.64 20.58 7.61
CA SER A 239 2.85 21.08 6.98
C SER A 239 3.38 20.09 5.95
N PHE A 240 3.49 18.80 6.30
CA PHE A 240 3.92 17.75 5.36
C PHE A 240 3.00 17.66 4.13
N LEU A 241 1.68 17.63 4.32
CA LEU A 241 0.72 17.59 3.21
C LEU A 241 0.80 18.84 2.31
N HIS A 242 1.05 20.01 2.90
CA HIS A 242 1.23 21.24 2.14
C HIS A 242 2.47 21.14 1.22
N HIS A 243 3.60 20.62 1.71
CA HIS A 243 4.79 20.42 0.88
C HIS A 243 4.54 19.45 -0.27
N LEU A 244 3.74 18.39 -0.06
CA LEU A 244 3.40 17.44 -1.12
C LEU A 244 2.51 18.02 -2.23
N LYS A 245 1.66 19.02 -1.93
CA LYS A 245 0.78 19.65 -2.94
C LYS A 245 1.48 20.66 -3.83
N VAL A 246 2.66 21.13 -3.42
CA VAL A 246 3.44 22.18 -4.11
C VAL A 246 4.49 21.57 -5.06
N GLN A 247 4.70 20.25 -5.00
CA GLN A 247 5.55 19.46 -5.91
C GLN A 247 4.74 18.96 -7.10
#